data_AF-A0A9P4T6D9-F1
#
_entry.id   AF-A0A9P4T6D9-F1
#
_cell.length_a   1.000
_cell.length_b   1.000
_cell.length_c   1.000
_cell.angle_alpha   90.00
_cell.angle_beta   90.00
_cell.angle_gamma   90.00
#
_symmetry.space_group_name_H-M   'P 1'
#
loop_
_entity.id
_entity.type
_entity.pdbx_description
1 polymer ?
#
loop_
_entity_poly.entity_id
_entity_poly.type
_entity_poly.pdbx_seq_one_letter_code
_entity_poly.pdbx_strand_id
1 'polypeptide(L)'
;MQLLASVAATAAVLASTVSAANFTGDVLNGVPVIHDLNLADVPAQKVSKYYLRVGEINGGHPVHIPVMVARGTPESLKTGKKLSLSAAIHGDELNPVRVVQRIFEQLEGEVATLNGTVIGIPAINPMGIYLNQRNYFTAGASGSLTNVNRVFPGVSAELGGSGPNILAYNIWNYVWANTSQVDVGIDLHTPSSGGDTSLWCYADWRLPYVERLSKLLQPDTLKVDPGEPGSIETTFVDYGIPSLTVEMGQAKIWNTSLIDRTVDFVNRVMVDLHITPSNTTVEPDLSNTYIATTFHDTYTKYGGFVERLVQVDEPVTKGQPIAHVRNVFGDIIETLVSPADGRMFQSPRDPSTEPGRSVGQIAYNSTDPECADGCILRGTATSR
;
A
#
# COMPACT_ATOMS: atom_id res chain seq x y z
N MET A 1 -32.68 41.65 65.68
CA MET A 1 -32.45 41.70 64.22
C MET A 1 -31.09 41.09 63.95
N GLN A 2 -31.01 39.75 63.88
CA GLN A 2 -29.79 39.00 63.59
C GLN A 2 -30.01 38.29 62.26
N LEU A 3 -29.26 38.70 61.24
CA LEU A 3 -29.27 38.07 59.92
C LEU A 3 -28.46 36.76 59.98
N LEU A 4 -29.09 35.66 59.57
CA LEU A 4 -28.44 34.42 59.18
C LEU A 4 -27.78 34.63 57.81
N ALA A 5 -26.45 34.47 57.74
CA ALA A 5 -25.72 34.37 56.49
C ALA A 5 -25.48 32.88 56.18
N SER A 6 -26.17 32.36 55.17
CA SER A 6 -25.94 31.03 54.61
C SER A 6 -24.69 31.04 53.72
N VAL A 7 -23.67 30.27 54.09
CA VAL A 7 -22.50 30.00 53.24
C VAL A 7 -22.86 28.86 52.29
N ALA A 8 -23.07 29.18 51.02
CA ALA A 8 -23.19 28.19 49.96
C ALA A 8 -21.77 27.77 49.53
N ALA A 9 -21.40 26.52 49.79
CA ALA A 9 -20.18 25.91 49.28
C ALA A 9 -20.39 25.51 47.82
N THR A 10 -19.79 26.27 46.89
CA THR A 10 -19.73 25.91 45.48
C THR A 10 -18.71 24.78 45.30
N ALA A 11 -19.19 23.57 45.01
CA ALA A 11 -18.35 22.48 44.55
C ALA A 11 -17.88 22.79 43.12
N ALA A 12 -16.62 23.18 42.97
CA ALA A 12 -15.97 23.27 41.67
C ALA A 12 -15.74 21.84 41.15
N VAL A 13 -16.55 21.43 40.18
CA VAL A 13 -16.28 20.24 39.37
C VAL A 13 -15.03 20.55 38.56
N LEU A 14 -13.91 19.90 38.90
CA LEU A 14 -12.72 19.84 38.06
C LEU A 14 -13.12 19.12 36.77
N ALA A 15 -13.45 19.89 35.75
CA ALA A 15 -13.49 19.40 34.38
C ALA A 15 -12.06 18.93 34.05
N SER A 16 -11.87 17.62 33.97
CA SER A 16 -10.67 17.03 33.38
C SER A 16 -10.55 17.60 31.98
N THR A 17 -9.54 18.44 31.76
CA THR A 17 -9.14 18.89 30.43
C THR A 17 -8.69 17.66 29.66
N VAL A 18 -9.61 17.09 28.88
CA VAL A 18 -9.26 16.21 27.77
C VAL A 18 -8.29 17.02 26.93
N SER A 19 -7.04 16.56 26.83
CA SER A 19 -6.06 17.08 25.88
C SER A 19 -6.79 17.30 24.55
N ALA A 20 -6.81 18.54 24.07
CA ALA A 20 -7.52 18.87 22.85
C ALA A 20 -6.87 18.08 21.72
N ALA A 21 -7.50 16.98 21.33
CA ALA A 21 -7.21 16.27 20.10
C ALA A 21 -7.03 17.29 18.98
N ASN A 22 -6.06 17.06 18.09
CA ASN A 22 -5.66 18.02 17.05
C ASN A 22 -6.70 18.11 15.91
N PHE A 23 -7.95 18.38 16.28
CA PHE A 23 -9.09 18.58 15.39
C PHE A 23 -9.01 19.96 14.74
N THR A 24 -9.39 20.05 13.46
CA THR A 24 -9.51 21.34 12.77
C THR A 24 -10.79 22.10 13.17
N GLY A 25 -11.73 21.40 13.81
CA GLY A 25 -13.10 21.87 14.08
C GLY A 25 -14.10 21.49 12.98
N ASP A 26 -13.63 20.98 11.83
CA ASP A 26 -14.49 20.58 10.73
C ASP A 26 -15.09 19.17 10.95
N VAL A 27 -16.26 18.95 10.36
CA VAL A 27 -16.94 17.64 10.32
C VAL A 27 -17.40 17.38 8.90
N LEU A 28 -16.94 16.28 8.29
CA LEU A 28 -17.29 15.87 6.94
C LEU A 28 -18.12 14.59 7.00
N ASN A 29 -19.35 14.63 6.50
CA ASN A 29 -20.27 13.48 6.54
C ASN A 29 -20.44 12.86 7.95
N GLY A 30 -20.44 13.69 8.99
CA GLY A 30 -20.52 13.25 10.39
C GLY A 30 -19.22 12.70 10.96
N VAL A 31 -18.11 12.75 10.22
CA VAL A 31 -16.78 12.30 10.64
C VAL A 31 -15.90 13.51 10.95
N PRO A 32 -15.27 13.59 12.13
CA PRO A 32 -14.44 14.73 12.49
C PRO A 32 -13.15 14.79 11.66
N VAL A 33 -12.67 16.01 11.42
CA VAL A 33 -11.42 16.28 10.70
C VAL A 33 -10.28 16.58 11.67
N ILE A 34 -9.15 15.93 11.48
CA ILE A 34 -7.91 16.09 12.24
C ILE A 34 -6.81 16.72 11.38
N HIS A 35 -5.92 17.46 12.02
CA HIS A 35 -4.67 17.96 11.44
C HIS A 35 -3.57 16.90 11.49
N ASP A 36 -3.42 16.22 12.62
CA ASP A 36 -2.56 15.02 12.75
C ASP A 36 -3.19 13.95 13.63
N LEU A 37 -2.70 12.72 13.46
CA LEU A 37 -3.10 11.58 14.24
C LEU A 37 -2.21 11.46 15.48
N ASN A 38 -2.69 11.98 16.61
CA ASN A 38 -2.14 11.61 17.91
C ASN A 38 -2.91 10.42 18.51
N LEU A 39 -2.27 9.25 18.53
CA LEU A 39 -2.91 8.06 19.11
C LEU A 39 -3.33 8.25 20.57
N ALA A 40 -2.67 9.09 21.38
CA ALA A 40 -3.09 9.31 22.77
C ALA A 40 -4.52 9.88 22.89
N ASP A 41 -4.98 10.61 21.87
CA ASP A 41 -6.29 11.27 21.85
C ASP A 41 -7.41 10.40 21.24
N VAL A 42 -7.06 9.26 20.65
CA VAL A 42 -8.03 8.33 20.05
C VAL A 42 -8.63 7.42 21.13
N PRO A 43 -9.96 7.30 21.25
CA PRO A 43 -10.58 6.43 22.25
C PRO A 43 -10.10 4.96 22.19
N ALA A 44 -9.83 4.39 23.35
CA ALA A 44 -9.57 2.95 23.52
C ALA A 44 -10.87 2.12 23.34
N GLN A 45 -10.73 0.82 23.08
CA GLN A 45 -11.82 -0.14 22.88
C GLN A 45 -12.85 0.32 21.84
N LYS A 46 -12.36 0.89 20.74
CA LYS A 46 -13.22 1.47 19.71
C LYS A 46 -12.50 1.48 18.36
N VAL A 47 -13.29 1.31 17.30
CA VAL A 47 -12.91 1.76 15.96
C VAL A 47 -13.36 3.21 15.78
N SER A 48 -12.40 4.10 15.61
CA SER A 48 -12.62 5.53 15.37
C SER A 48 -12.35 5.86 13.90
N LYS A 49 -13.11 6.80 13.35
CA LYS A 49 -12.97 7.27 11.97
C LYS A 49 -12.70 8.77 11.99
N TYR A 50 -11.78 9.19 11.14
CA TYR A 50 -11.38 10.58 10.97
C TYR A 50 -11.17 10.88 9.50
N TYR A 51 -11.23 12.16 9.16
CA TYR A 51 -10.62 12.68 7.94
C TYR A 51 -9.34 13.42 8.32
N LEU A 52 -8.22 13.11 7.68
CA LEU A 52 -6.99 13.88 7.82
C LEU A 52 -6.94 14.94 6.72
N ARG A 53 -6.75 16.22 7.08
CA ARG A 53 -6.47 17.26 6.09
C ARG A 53 -5.03 17.13 5.62
N VAL A 54 -4.83 16.82 4.35
CA VAL A 54 -3.52 16.47 3.77
C VAL A 54 -3.00 17.47 2.75
N GLY A 55 -3.75 18.53 2.48
CA GLY A 55 -3.33 19.59 1.57
C GLY A 55 -4.52 20.39 1.06
N GLU A 56 -4.30 21.11 -0.03
CA GLU A 56 -5.31 21.92 -0.70
C GLU A 56 -5.16 21.80 -2.22
N ILE A 57 -6.27 21.96 -2.94
CA ILE A 57 -6.30 22.14 -4.39
C ILE A 57 -6.57 23.59 -4.76
N ASN A 58 -6.55 23.89 -6.06
CA ASN A 58 -6.87 25.19 -6.63
C ASN A 58 -8.14 25.79 -5.99
N GLY A 59 -8.06 27.08 -5.63
CA GLY A 59 -9.12 27.78 -4.90
C GLY A 59 -9.06 27.63 -3.38
N GLY A 60 -8.02 26.99 -2.83
CA GLY A 60 -7.85 26.80 -1.38
C GLY A 60 -8.78 25.74 -0.79
N HIS A 61 -9.30 24.84 -1.63
CA HIS A 61 -10.19 23.79 -1.14
C HIS A 61 -9.37 22.69 -0.47
N PRO A 62 -9.66 22.33 0.80
CA PRO A 62 -8.92 21.32 1.51
C PRO A 62 -9.13 19.93 0.94
N VAL A 63 -8.05 19.16 0.84
CA VAL A 63 -8.04 17.75 0.47
C VAL A 63 -7.97 16.92 1.73
N HIS A 64 -8.81 15.89 1.80
CA HIS A 64 -8.90 14.99 2.94
C HIS A 64 -8.73 13.54 2.53
N ILE A 65 -8.16 12.73 3.42
CA ILE A 65 -8.12 11.27 3.30
C ILE A 65 -8.81 10.62 4.50
N PRO A 66 -9.48 9.47 4.33
CA PRO A 66 -10.03 8.72 5.45
C PRO A 66 -8.92 8.06 6.27
N VAL A 67 -9.02 8.16 7.59
CA VAL A 67 -8.17 7.44 8.55
C VAL A 67 -9.08 6.69 9.52
N MET A 68 -8.84 5.39 9.66
CA MET A 68 -9.55 4.51 10.59
C MET A 68 -8.56 4.02 11.64
N VAL A 69 -8.97 3.97 12.91
CA VAL A 69 -8.10 3.54 14.01
C VAL A 69 -8.85 2.60 14.94
N ALA A 70 -8.43 1.35 15.02
CA ALA A 70 -8.95 0.35 15.94
C ALA A 70 -8.01 0.23 17.13
N ARG A 71 -8.52 0.41 18.34
CA ARG A 71 -7.71 0.39 19.56
C ARG A 71 -8.21 -0.63 20.56
N GLY A 72 -7.26 -1.37 21.15
CA GLY A 72 -7.49 -2.27 22.27
C GLY A 72 -7.82 -1.58 23.59
N THR A 73 -7.73 -2.33 24.68
CA THR A 73 -7.93 -1.82 26.04
C THR A 73 -6.82 -0.84 26.46
N PRO A 74 -7.09 0.11 27.40
CA PRO A 74 -6.07 1.04 27.91
C PRO A 74 -4.78 0.35 28.39
N GLU A 75 -4.90 -0.83 29.00
CA GLU A 75 -3.77 -1.63 29.46
C GLU A 75 -2.95 -2.16 28.29
N SER A 76 -3.63 -2.71 27.28
CA SER A 76 -2.98 -3.30 26.11
C SER A 76 -2.22 -2.28 25.27
N LEU A 77 -2.70 -1.02 25.23
CA LEU A 77 -2.09 0.05 24.43
C LEU A 77 -0.72 0.50 24.93
N LYS A 78 -0.30 0.09 26.14
CA LYS A 78 1.01 0.41 26.72
C LYS A 78 2.15 -0.40 26.11
N THR A 79 1.86 -1.63 25.67
CA THR A 79 2.86 -2.60 25.20
C THR A 79 2.50 -3.26 23.88
N GLY A 80 1.24 -3.13 23.45
CA GLY A 80 0.73 -3.73 22.22
C GLY A 80 1.31 -3.08 20.97
N LYS A 81 1.39 -3.88 19.90
CA LYS A 81 1.97 -3.49 18.61
C LYS A 81 1.03 -2.64 17.78
N LYS A 82 1.61 -1.87 16.85
CA LYS A 82 0.90 -0.93 15.98
C LYS A 82 1.11 -1.31 14.53
N LEU A 83 0.03 -1.74 13.87
CA LEU A 83 0.02 -2.11 12.45
C LEU A 83 -0.62 -0.99 11.64
N SER A 84 0.03 -0.55 10.55
CA SER A 84 -0.57 0.36 9.57
C SER A 84 -0.88 -0.37 8.26
N LEU A 85 -2.09 -0.15 7.74
CA LEU A 85 -2.57 -0.63 6.45
C LEU A 85 -2.88 0.57 5.55
N SER A 86 -2.31 0.62 4.36
CA SER A 86 -2.62 1.64 3.35
C SER A 86 -3.09 1.03 2.04
N ALA A 87 -3.92 1.79 1.33
CA ALA A 87 -4.46 1.42 0.04
C ALA A 87 -4.66 2.65 -0.85
N ALA A 88 -4.74 2.38 -2.17
CA ALA A 88 -5.08 3.36 -3.20
C ALA A 88 -4.20 4.63 -3.15
N ILE A 89 -2.89 4.46 -2.95
CA ILE A 89 -1.89 5.47 -3.32
C ILE A 89 -1.90 5.69 -4.85
N HIS A 90 -2.23 4.64 -5.58
CA HIS A 90 -2.64 4.68 -6.97
C HIS A 90 -4.17 4.56 -7.06
N GLY A 91 -4.81 5.47 -7.80
CA GLY A 91 -6.26 5.65 -7.72
C GLY A 91 -7.11 4.60 -8.45
N ASP A 92 -6.50 3.76 -9.27
CA ASP A 92 -7.16 2.66 -9.98
C ASP A 92 -7.01 1.29 -9.29
N GLU A 93 -6.34 1.24 -8.15
CA GLU A 93 -5.99 0.03 -7.43
C GLU A 93 -6.98 -0.22 -6.28
N LEU A 94 -8.15 -0.77 -6.63
CA LEU A 94 -9.31 -0.74 -5.74
C LEU A 94 -9.50 -1.98 -4.85
N ASN A 95 -8.99 -3.17 -5.24
CA ASN A 95 -9.00 -4.38 -4.39
C ASN A 95 -8.47 -4.10 -2.97
N PRO A 96 -7.30 -3.45 -2.80
CA PRO A 96 -6.78 -2.97 -1.52
C PRO A 96 -7.78 -2.22 -0.62
N VAL A 97 -8.61 -1.35 -1.20
CA VAL A 97 -9.59 -0.55 -0.46
C VAL A 97 -10.56 -1.45 0.31
N ARG A 98 -11.02 -2.53 -0.32
CA ARG A 98 -11.95 -3.48 0.31
C ARG A 98 -11.28 -4.34 1.37
N VAL A 99 -9.99 -4.64 1.24
CA VAL A 99 -9.23 -5.35 2.29
C VAL A 99 -9.22 -4.51 3.57
N VAL A 100 -8.82 -3.23 3.48
CA VAL A 100 -8.79 -2.33 4.65
C VAL A 100 -10.18 -2.22 5.28
N GLN A 101 -11.23 -2.03 4.47
CA GLN A 101 -12.61 -1.96 4.97
C GLN A 101 -13.04 -3.24 5.71
N ARG A 102 -12.76 -4.43 5.16
CA ARG A 102 -13.13 -5.71 5.78
C ARG A 102 -12.40 -5.96 7.09
N ILE A 103 -11.11 -5.62 7.16
CA ILE A 103 -10.35 -5.71 8.39
C ILE A 103 -10.99 -4.81 9.46
N PHE A 104 -11.32 -3.58 9.12
CA PHE A 104 -11.95 -2.68 10.10
C PHE A 104 -13.39 -3.08 10.46
N GLU A 105 -14.17 -3.66 9.54
CA GLU A 105 -15.48 -4.27 9.83
C GLU A 105 -15.36 -5.41 10.85
N GLN A 106 -14.33 -6.26 10.72
CA GLN A 106 -14.04 -7.32 11.67
C GLN A 106 -13.63 -6.75 13.04
N LEU A 107 -12.73 -5.76 13.06
CA LEU A 107 -12.18 -5.20 14.29
C LEU A 107 -13.21 -4.49 15.17
N GLU A 108 -14.34 -3.99 14.62
CA GLU A 108 -15.45 -3.44 15.42
C GLU A 108 -15.94 -4.43 16.50
N GLY A 109 -15.90 -5.74 16.21
CA GLY A 109 -16.28 -6.80 17.15
C GLY A 109 -15.15 -7.26 18.08
N GLU A 110 -13.91 -6.85 17.84
CA GLU A 110 -12.71 -7.40 18.49
C GLU A 110 -11.95 -6.39 19.35
N VAL A 111 -12.29 -5.10 19.32
CA VAL A 111 -11.60 -4.03 20.07
C VAL A 111 -11.46 -4.28 21.58
N ALA A 112 -12.32 -5.11 22.18
CA ALA A 112 -12.22 -5.47 23.60
C ALA A 112 -11.07 -6.45 23.91
N THR A 113 -10.57 -7.18 22.91
CA THR A 113 -9.50 -8.18 23.04
C THR A 113 -8.24 -7.83 22.27
N LEU A 114 -8.26 -6.77 21.45
CA LEU A 114 -7.07 -6.29 20.75
C LEU A 114 -5.98 -5.89 21.74
N ASN A 115 -4.74 -6.28 21.42
CA ASN A 115 -3.54 -5.92 22.13
C ASN A 115 -2.64 -5.00 21.29
N GLY A 116 -3.07 -3.74 21.18
CA GLY A 116 -2.37 -2.74 20.39
C GLY A 116 -3.31 -1.86 19.58
N THR A 117 -2.85 -1.44 18.40
CA THR A 117 -3.57 -0.52 17.53
C THR A 117 -3.42 -0.93 16.07
N VAL A 118 -4.51 -0.81 15.31
CA VAL A 118 -4.48 -0.91 13.85
C VAL A 118 -4.89 0.43 13.25
N ILE A 119 -4.09 0.95 12.34
CA ILE A 119 -4.33 2.19 11.59
C ILE A 119 -4.61 1.82 10.14
N GLY A 120 -5.72 2.30 9.58
CA GLY A 120 -6.12 2.03 8.21
C GLY A 120 -6.30 3.33 7.42
N ILE A 121 -5.68 3.41 6.25
CA ILE A 121 -5.86 4.50 5.30
C ILE A 121 -6.37 3.88 3.98
N PRO A 122 -7.68 3.68 3.82
CA PRO A 122 -8.22 2.96 2.67
C PRO A 122 -8.11 3.73 1.35
N ALA A 123 -7.79 5.02 1.38
CA ALA A 123 -7.72 5.86 0.19
C ALA A 123 -6.72 7.00 0.36
N ILE A 124 -5.47 6.80 -0.06
CA ILE A 124 -4.42 7.83 0.06
C ILE A 124 -4.54 8.92 -1.01
N ASN A 125 -4.83 8.57 -2.25
CA ASN A 125 -4.74 9.52 -3.38
C ASN A 125 -6.13 9.89 -3.92
N PRO A 126 -6.83 10.86 -3.30
CA PRO A 126 -8.18 11.23 -3.70
C PRO A 126 -8.24 11.76 -5.14
N MET A 127 -7.18 12.41 -5.64
CA MET A 127 -7.14 12.89 -7.02
C MET A 127 -7.01 11.76 -8.04
N GLY A 128 -6.16 10.77 -7.75
CA GLY A 128 -6.06 9.57 -8.57
C GLY A 128 -7.37 8.79 -8.58
N ILE A 129 -8.00 8.62 -7.41
CA ILE A 129 -9.29 7.91 -7.27
C ILE A 129 -10.38 8.63 -8.05
N TYR A 130 -10.47 9.96 -7.93
CA TYR A 130 -11.44 10.77 -8.67
C TYR A 130 -11.33 10.57 -10.19
N LEU A 131 -10.11 10.45 -10.70
CA LEU A 131 -9.86 10.18 -12.12
C LEU A 131 -9.88 8.69 -12.48
N ASN A 132 -9.97 7.80 -11.50
CA ASN A 132 -9.78 6.36 -11.64
C ASN A 132 -8.48 6.05 -12.42
N GLN A 133 -7.38 6.64 -11.97
CA GLN A 133 -6.05 6.57 -12.59
C GLN A 133 -4.96 6.37 -11.53
N ARG A 134 -3.85 5.75 -11.96
CA ARG A 134 -2.67 5.51 -11.12
C ARG A 134 -2.14 6.77 -10.44
N ASN A 135 -2.07 7.88 -11.16
CA ASN A 135 -1.29 9.03 -10.72
C ASN A 135 -2.17 10.14 -10.12
N TYR A 136 -1.56 10.95 -9.25
CA TYR A 136 -2.15 12.19 -8.77
C TYR A 136 -2.10 13.23 -9.89
N PHE A 137 -3.26 13.85 -10.20
CA PHE A 137 -3.34 14.93 -11.17
C PHE A 137 -3.22 16.30 -10.51
N THR A 138 -2.29 17.11 -11.00
CA THR A 138 -2.15 18.53 -10.63
C THR A 138 -2.60 19.38 -11.80
N ALA A 139 -3.54 20.30 -11.59
CA ALA A 139 -4.17 21.09 -12.67
C ALA A 139 -3.35 22.31 -13.15
N GLY A 140 -2.14 22.54 -12.64
CA GLY A 140 -1.32 23.70 -13.02
C GLY A 140 -0.83 23.66 -14.48
N ALA A 141 -0.84 24.81 -15.17
CA ALA A 141 -0.54 24.93 -16.60
C ALA A 141 -1.44 24.03 -17.48
N SER A 142 -0.87 23.00 -18.12
CA SER A 142 -1.62 22.01 -18.92
C SER A 142 -1.98 20.75 -18.14
N GLY A 143 -1.69 20.75 -16.84
CA GLY A 143 -1.83 19.61 -15.96
C GLY A 143 -0.61 18.68 -15.98
N SER A 144 -0.39 17.97 -14.88
CA SER A 144 0.65 16.94 -14.77
C SER A 144 0.16 15.76 -13.94
N LEU A 145 0.67 14.58 -14.26
CA LEU A 145 0.45 13.35 -13.51
C LEU A 145 1.73 13.01 -12.74
N THR A 146 1.62 12.86 -11.43
CA THR A 146 2.73 12.45 -10.57
C THR A 146 2.40 11.12 -9.90
N ASN A 147 3.31 10.16 -9.98
CA ASN A 147 3.24 8.97 -9.14
C ASN A 147 3.62 9.37 -7.70
N VAL A 148 2.66 9.38 -6.79
CA VAL A 148 2.89 9.75 -5.38
C VAL A 148 3.77 8.71 -4.68
N ASN A 149 3.74 7.45 -5.11
CA ASN A 149 4.59 6.38 -4.59
C ASN A 149 6.05 6.47 -5.10
N ARG A 150 6.50 7.67 -5.49
CA ARG A 150 7.90 8.00 -5.86
C ARG A 150 8.38 9.29 -5.21
N VAL A 151 7.59 9.86 -4.30
CA VAL A 151 7.90 11.15 -3.68
C VAL A 151 7.88 11.12 -2.16
N PHE A 152 7.62 9.98 -1.50
CA PHE A 152 7.76 9.88 -0.04
C PHE A 152 9.22 10.12 0.39
N PRO A 153 9.47 10.73 1.58
CA PRO A 153 8.51 11.20 2.58
C PRO A 153 7.85 12.55 2.25
N GLY A 154 7.97 13.06 1.03
CA GLY A 154 7.35 14.29 0.56
C GLY A 154 8.14 15.55 0.88
N VAL A 155 7.57 16.69 0.49
CA VAL A 155 8.11 18.03 0.74
C VAL A 155 6.98 18.92 1.24
N SER A 156 7.22 19.67 2.32
CA SER A 156 6.23 20.57 2.92
C SER A 156 5.92 21.78 2.01
N ALA A 157 4.81 22.45 2.27
CA ALA A 157 4.44 23.65 1.52
C ALA A 157 5.45 24.80 1.71
N GLU A 158 5.99 24.95 2.92
CA GLU A 158 6.99 25.97 3.28
C GLU A 158 8.31 25.80 2.50
N LEU A 159 8.63 24.56 2.13
CA LEU A 159 9.80 24.22 1.32
C LEU A 159 9.50 24.16 -0.19
N GLY A 160 8.28 24.53 -0.60
CA GLY A 160 7.88 24.57 -2.01
C GLY A 160 7.43 23.23 -2.58
N GLY A 161 6.91 22.32 -1.75
CA GLY A 161 6.33 21.06 -2.20
C GLY A 161 5.14 21.27 -3.14
N SER A 162 5.04 20.45 -4.19
CA SER A 162 3.84 20.38 -5.03
C SER A 162 2.71 19.62 -4.32
N GLY A 163 1.46 19.70 -4.83
CA GLY A 163 0.32 18.95 -4.29
C GLY A 163 0.59 17.49 -3.90
N PRO A 164 1.14 16.63 -4.79
CA PRO A 164 1.48 15.25 -4.45
C PRO A 164 2.62 15.14 -3.41
N ASN A 165 3.58 16.06 -3.39
CA ASN A 165 4.63 16.10 -2.36
C ASN A 165 4.08 16.50 -1.00
N ILE A 166 3.19 17.48 -0.94
CA ILE A 166 2.50 17.92 0.29
C ILE A 166 1.61 16.79 0.81
N LEU A 167 0.90 16.09 -0.07
CA LEU A 167 0.12 14.90 0.28
C LEU A 167 1.01 13.85 0.97
N ALA A 168 2.12 13.45 0.33
CA ALA A 168 3.05 12.49 0.90
C ALA A 168 3.66 12.99 2.22
N TYR A 169 4.05 14.26 2.28
CA TYR A 169 4.62 14.90 3.47
C TYR A 169 3.66 14.88 4.64
N ASN A 170 2.42 15.29 4.45
CA ASN A 170 1.43 15.36 5.52
C ASN A 170 1.06 13.96 5.99
N ILE A 171 0.90 12.98 5.10
CA ILE A 171 0.63 11.59 5.53
C ILE A 171 1.80 11.04 6.33
N TRP A 172 3.03 11.17 5.81
CA TRP A 172 4.21 10.71 6.50
C TRP A 172 4.33 11.37 7.87
N ASN A 173 4.38 12.70 7.94
CA ASN A 173 4.67 13.40 9.19
C ASN A 173 3.51 13.40 10.20
N TYR A 174 2.25 13.38 9.73
CA TYR A 174 1.08 13.48 10.60
C TYR A 174 0.40 12.15 10.91
N VAL A 175 0.88 11.04 10.35
CA VAL A 175 0.34 9.68 10.63
C VAL A 175 1.42 8.64 10.95
N TRP A 176 2.62 8.73 10.36
CA TRP A 176 3.58 7.60 10.37
C TRP A 176 4.95 7.93 10.98
N ALA A 177 5.54 9.07 10.66
CA ALA A 177 6.95 9.41 10.90
C ALA A 177 7.35 9.44 12.37
N ASN A 178 6.38 9.68 13.25
CA ASN A 178 6.57 9.43 14.66
C ASN A 178 6.66 7.91 14.83
N THR A 179 7.86 7.35 14.81
CA THR A 179 8.13 5.89 14.88
C THR A 179 7.46 5.19 16.06
N SER A 180 7.01 5.94 17.07
CA SER A 180 6.15 5.41 18.13
C SER A 180 4.72 5.09 17.68
N GLN A 181 4.28 5.46 16.48
CA GLN A 181 2.91 5.31 15.99
C GLN A 181 2.70 4.05 15.13
N VAL A 182 3.77 3.53 14.51
CA VAL A 182 3.71 2.34 13.64
C VAL A 182 4.91 1.45 13.91
N ASP A 183 4.66 0.20 14.29
CA ASP A 183 5.69 -0.84 14.40
C ASP A 183 5.88 -1.59 13.07
N VAL A 184 4.82 -1.73 12.26
CA VAL A 184 4.82 -2.45 10.98
C VAL A 184 3.86 -1.78 9.99
N GLY A 185 4.29 -1.64 8.73
CA GLY A 185 3.48 -1.14 7.62
C GLY A 185 3.12 -2.22 6.60
N ILE A 186 1.94 -2.12 5.99
CA ILE A 186 1.55 -2.92 4.83
C ILE A 186 0.91 -1.95 3.82
N ASP A 187 1.55 -1.81 2.67
CA ASP A 187 1.03 -1.00 1.58
C ASP A 187 0.45 -1.90 0.48
N LEU A 188 -0.86 -1.79 0.26
CA LEU A 188 -1.63 -2.69 -0.59
C LEU A 188 -1.87 -2.07 -1.97
N HIS A 189 -1.48 -2.79 -3.01
CA HIS A 189 -1.45 -2.40 -4.42
C HIS A 189 -2.12 -3.43 -5.34
N THR A 190 -2.20 -3.06 -6.61
CA THR A 190 -2.39 -3.91 -7.79
C THR A 190 -1.39 -3.42 -8.86
N PRO A 191 -1.12 -4.12 -9.98
CA PRO A 191 -0.17 -3.66 -10.98
C PRO A 191 -0.71 -2.48 -11.83
N SER A 192 -1.70 -1.73 -11.32
CA SER A 192 -2.44 -0.66 -11.99
C SER A 192 -3.18 -1.11 -13.27
N SER A 193 -3.92 -0.19 -13.89
CA SER A 193 -4.59 -0.44 -15.17
C SER A 193 -3.63 -0.95 -16.24
N GLY A 194 -4.07 -1.97 -16.96
CA GLY A 194 -3.39 -2.54 -18.12
C GLY A 194 -2.38 -3.63 -17.81
N GLY A 195 -2.13 -3.93 -16.52
CA GLY A 195 -1.33 -5.07 -16.08
C GLY A 195 -2.17 -6.26 -15.60
N ASP A 196 -1.56 -7.43 -15.61
CA ASP A 196 -2.08 -8.69 -15.07
C ASP A 196 -0.97 -9.38 -14.27
N THR A 197 -1.26 -9.71 -13.01
CA THR A 197 -0.38 -10.46 -12.08
C THR A 197 -1.24 -11.33 -11.16
N SER A 198 -0.60 -12.24 -10.43
CA SER A 198 -1.19 -12.98 -9.33
C SER A 198 -0.94 -12.27 -7.99
N LEU A 199 -1.14 -12.94 -6.86
CA LEU A 199 -0.79 -12.37 -5.55
C LEU A 199 0.73 -12.40 -5.39
N TRP A 200 1.36 -11.24 -5.28
CA TRP A 200 2.80 -11.19 -5.11
C TRP A 200 3.24 -10.07 -4.16
N CYS A 201 4.50 -10.14 -3.76
CA CYS A 201 5.17 -9.06 -3.05
C CYS A 201 6.63 -8.98 -3.49
N TYR A 202 7.20 -7.79 -3.37
CA TYR A 202 8.65 -7.67 -3.21
C TYR A 202 8.96 -7.34 -1.76
N ALA A 203 10.10 -7.84 -1.29
CA ALA A 203 10.44 -7.84 0.11
C ALA A 203 11.90 -7.47 0.31
N ASP A 204 12.11 -6.36 1.01
CA ASP A 204 13.43 -5.90 1.40
C ASP A 204 13.89 -6.56 2.71
N TRP A 205 14.67 -7.63 2.58
CA TRP A 205 15.14 -8.41 3.71
C TRP A 205 16.26 -7.73 4.53
N ARG A 206 16.59 -6.45 4.27
CA ARG A 206 17.44 -5.64 5.17
C ARG A 206 16.88 -5.61 6.59
N LEU A 207 15.56 -5.66 6.75
CA LEU A 207 14.89 -5.77 8.05
C LEU A 207 14.34 -7.20 8.26
N PRO A 208 14.73 -7.93 9.32
CA PRO A 208 14.36 -9.34 9.50
C PRO A 208 12.86 -9.62 9.51
N TYR A 209 12.03 -8.69 10.00
CA TYR A 209 10.59 -8.89 10.04
C TYR A 209 9.93 -8.75 8.65
N VAL A 210 10.59 -8.12 7.67
CA VAL A 210 10.08 -8.07 6.28
C VAL A 210 10.10 -9.46 5.63
N GLU A 211 11.12 -10.27 5.92
CA GLU A 211 11.16 -11.68 5.51
C GLU A 211 10.00 -12.47 6.13
N ARG A 212 9.70 -12.21 7.41
CA ARG A 212 8.56 -12.83 8.09
C ARG A 212 7.24 -12.43 7.42
N LEU A 213 7.05 -11.15 7.15
CA LEU A 213 5.86 -10.60 6.49
C LEU A 213 5.64 -11.20 5.10
N SER A 214 6.68 -11.25 4.26
CA SER A 214 6.58 -11.77 2.90
C SER A 214 6.20 -13.25 2.86
N LYS A 215 6.63 -14.04 3.87
CA LYS A 215 6.21 -15.43 4.02
C LYS A 215 4.79 -15.56 4.57
N LEU A 216 4.38 -14.72 5.53
CA LEU A 216 3.01 -14.70 6.06
C LEU A 216 1.96 -14.40 4.98
N LEU A 217 2.33 -13.68 3.92
CA LEU A 217 1.47 -13.42 2.77
C LEU A 217 1.05 -14.69 2.04
N GLN A 218 1.91 -15.72 1.98
CA GLN A 218 1.73 -16.89 1.12
C GLN A 218 1.45 -16.50 -0.34
N PRO A 219 2.36 -15.70 -0.95
CA PRO A 219 2.15 -15.20 -2.31
C PRO A 219 2.35 -16.31 -3.34
N ASP A 220 1.80 -16.10 -4.53
CA ASP A 220 2.07 -16.93 -5.71
C ASP A 220 3.50 -16.70 -6.21
N THR A 221 3.98 -15.46 -6.12
CA THR A 221 5.38 -15.06 -6.40
C THR A 221 5.94 -14.15 -5.30
N LEU A 222 7.17 -14.41 -4.87
CA LEU A 222 7.90 -13.57 -3.90
C LEU A 222 9.20 -13.10 -4.55
N LYS A 223 9.40 -11.79 -4.61
CA LYS A 223 10.66 -11.19 -5.06
C LYS A 223 11.47 -10.67 -3.88
N VAL A 224 12.72 -11.10 -3.75
CA VAL A 224 13.68 -10.43 -2.84
C VAL A 224 14.24 -9.23 -3.60
N ASP A 225 14.10 -8.02 -3.05
CA ASP A 225 14.46 -6.78 -3.74
C ASP A 225 14.62 -5.61 -2.74
N PRO A 226 15.55 -4.66 -2.98
CA PRO A 226 15.78 -3.51 -2.09
C PRO A 226 14.69 -2.42 -2.16
N GLY A 227 13.64 -2.61 -2.95
CA GLY A 227 12.53 -1.68 -3.07
C GLY A 227 12.79 -0.52 -4.03
N GLU A 228 11.85 0.42 -4.06
CA GLU A 228 11.82 1.55 -4.98
C GLU A 228 11.90 2.86 -4.20
N PRO A 229 12.93 3.70 -4.41
CA PRO A 229 13.08 4.97 -3.71
C PRO A 229 11.83 5.87 -3.83
N GLY A 230 11.44 6.44 -2.70
CA GLY A 230 10.27 7.30 -2.59
C GLY A 230 8.92 6.58 -2.58
N SER A 231 8.91 5.24 -2.55
CA SER A 231 7.72 4.46 -2.25
C SER A 231 7.42 4.46 -0.74
N ILE A 232 6.17 4.19 -0.36
CA ILE A 232 5.75 4.08 1.04
C ILE A 232 6.56 2.99 1.75
N GLU A 233 6.62 1.79 1.16
CA GLU A 233 7.33 0.63 1.70
C GLU A 233 8.81 0.95 1.96
N THR A 234 9.52 1.42 0.94
CA THR A 234 10.96 1.69 1.06
C THR A 234 11.23 2.82 2.06
N THR A 235 10.34 3.84 2.11
CA THR A 235 10.45 4.90 3.12
C THR A 235 10.25 4.36 4.54
N PHE A 236 9.32 3.45 4.78
CA PHE A 236 9.21 2.79 6.09
C PHE A 236 10.48 2.01 6.45
N VAL A 237 11.00 1.21 5.52
CA VAL A 237 12.20 0.40 5.72
C VAL A 237 13.43 1.27 6.01
N ASP A 238 13.62 2.36 5.27
CA ASP A 238 14.73 3.31 5.48
C ASP A 238 14.66 4.01 6.84
N TYR A 239 13.47 4.13 7.44
CA TYR A 239 13.26 4.61 8.81
C TYR A 239 13.24 3.49 9.87
N GLY A 240 13.62 2.27 9.49
CA GLY A 240 13.76 1.13 10.41
C GLY A 240 12.44 0.47 10.79
N ILE A 241 11.34 0.75 10.08
CA ILE A 241 10.03 0.15 10.30
C ILE A 241 9.82 -0.93 9.23
N PRO A 242 9.66 -2.22 9.61
CA PRO A 242 9.35 -3.27 8.64
C PRO A 242 8.07 -2.96 7.85
N SER A 243 8.15 -3.05 6.52
CA SER A 243 7.02 -2.83 5.63
C SER A 243 7.02 -3.81 4.47
N LEU A 244 5.85 -4.04 3.88
CA LEU A 244 5.68 -4.91 2.72
C LEU A 244 4.72 -4.27 1.71
N THR A 245 5.13 -4.24 0.44
CA THR A 245 4.22 -3.98 -0.67
C THR A 245 3.55 -5.29 -1.09
N VAL A 246 2.21 -5.30 -1.10
CA VAL A 246 1.42 -6.46 -1.56
C VAL A 246 0.69 -6.10 -2.83
N GLU A 247 0.72 -6.97 -3.82
CA GLU A 247 0.19 -6.71 -5.15
C GLU A 247 -0.90 -7.74 -5.48
N MET A 248 -2.13 -7.25 -5.68
CA MET A 248 -3.36 -8.05 -5.67
C MET A 248 -4.00 -8.25 -7.05
N GLY A 249 -3.20 -8.71 -8.02
CA GLY A 249 -3.67 -8.94 -9.39
C GLY A 249 -4.38 -7.75 -10.02
N GLN A 250 -5.21 -7.95 -11.05
CA GLN A 250 -5.73 -6.87 -11.90
C GLN A 250 -6.37 -5.68 -11.17
N ALA A 251 -6.06 -4.47 -11.63
CA ALA A 251 -6.71 -3.22 -11.22
C ALA A 251 -8.13 -3.08 -11.81
N LYS A 252 -8.94 -2.19 -11.21
CA LYS A 252 -10.32 -1.85 -11.63
C LYS A 252 -11.32 -3.01 -11.71
N ILE A 253 -11.03 -4.14 -11.06
CA ILE A 253 -11.95 -5.26 -10.88
C ILE A 253 -11.94 -5.68 -9.42
N TRP A 254 -13.09 -6.06 -8.88
CA TRP A 254 -13.17 -6.76 -7.60
C TRP A 254 -12.79 -8.23 -7.79
N ASN A 255 -11.60 -8.60 -7.33
CA ASN A 255 -11.18 -10.00 -7.28
C ASN A 255 -11.38 -10.53 -5.85
N THR A 256 -12.53 -11.14 -5.60
CA THR A 256 -12.91 -11.62 -4.26
C THR A 256 -11.90 -12.62 -3.70
N SER A 257 -11.37 -13.53 -4.53
CA SER A 257 -10.38 -14.51 -4.10
C SER A 257 -9.08 -13.85 -3.61
N LEU A 258 -8.58 -12.84 -4.31
CA LEU A 258 -7.38 -12.10 -3.88
C LEU A 258 -7.66 -11.23 -2.64
N ILE A 259 -8.85 -10.63 -2.55
CA ILE A 259 -9.26 -9.89 -1.34
C ILE A 259 -9.33 -10.82 -0.14
N ASP A 260 -9.92 -12.02 -0.26
CA ASP A 260 -10.00 -13.01 0.82
C ASP A 260 -8.59 -13.43 1.27
N ARG A 261 -7.71 -13.80 0.33
CA ARG A 261 -6.32 -14.17 0.63
C ARG A 261 -5.56 -13.07 1.36
N THR A 262 -5.74 -11.81 0.96
CA THR A 262 -5.05 -10.67 1.59
C THR A 262 -5.66 -10.32 2.96
N VAL A 263 -6.98 -10.48 3.15
CA VAL A 263 -7.60 -10.36 4.49
C VAL A 263 -7.04 -11.44 5.43
N ASP A 264 -6.92 -12.69 4.98
CA ASP A 264 -6.32 -13.76 5.76
C ASP A 264 -4.84 -13.47 6.08
N PHE A 265 -4.10 -12.90 5.14
CA PHE A 265 -2.74 -12.43 5.38
C PHE A 265 -2.68 -11.38 6.49
N VAL A 266 -3.50 -10.32 6.43
CA VAL A 266 -3.51 -9.28 7.47
C VAL A 266 -3.88 -9.88 8.83
N ASN A 267 -4.84 -10.81 8.87
CA ASN A 267 -5.18 -11.55 10.09
C ASN A 267 -3.99 -12.37 10.63
N ARG A 268 -3.25 -13.06 9.77
CA ARG A 268 -2.01 -13.77 10.14
C ARG A 268 -0.95 -12.83 10.71
N VAL A 269 -0.78 -11.63 10.13
CA VAL A 269 0.14 -10.61 10.64
C VAL A 269 -0.31 -10.10 12.01
N MET A 270 -1.61 -9.82 12.20
CA MET A 270 -2.12 -9.38 13.51
C MET A 270 -1.90 -10.44 14.59
N VAL A 271 -2.02 -11.73 14.26
CA VAL A 271 -1.71 -12.83 15.19
C VAL A 271 -0.20 -12.87 15.49
N ASP A 272 0.64 -12.78 14.47
CA ASP A 272 2.11 -12.84 14.61
C ASP A 272 2.66 -11.65 15.42
N LEU A 273 2.04 -10.48 15.30
CA LEU A 273 2.33 -9.29 16.11
C LEU A 273 1.68 -9.30 17.50
N HIS A 274 0.91 -10.35 17.82
CA HIS A 274 0.11 -10.45 19.05
C HIS A 274 -0.88 -9.29 19.24
N ILE A 275 -1.36 -8.69 18.15
CA ILE A 275 -2.43 -7.69 18.14
C ILE A 275 -3.78 -8.38 18.37
N THR A 276 -4.01 -9.52 17.72
CA THR A 276 -5.18 -10.36 17.99
C THR A 276 -4.77 -11.57 18.85
N PRO A 277 -5.62 -12.00 19.80
CA PRO A 277 -5.29 -13.12 20.67
C PRO A 277 -5.25 -14.42 19.87
N SER A 278 -4.22 -15.22 20.10
CA SER A 278 -4.06 -16.55 19.51
C SER A 278 -3.25 -17.44 20.44
N ASN A 279 -3.58 -18.74 20.46
CA ASN A 279 -2.82 -19.76 21.18
C ASN A 279 -1.82 -20.50 20.27
N THR A 280 -1.72 -20.10 19.01
CA THR A 280 -0.88 -20.76 18.00
C THR A 280 0.01 -19.76 17.29
N THR A 281 1.27 -20.13 17.08
CA THR A 281 2.16 -19.46 16.13
C THR A 281 1.69 -19.75 14.71
N VAL A 282 1.71 -18.71 13.86
CA VAL A 282 1.30 -18.85 12.45
C VAL A 282 2.48 -19.35 11.62
N GLU A 283 2.49 -20.62 11.25
CA GLU A 283 3.46 -21.13 10.28
C GLU A 283 2.92 -20.97 8.85
N PRO A 284 3.61 -20.22 7.96
CA PRO A 284 3.13 -20.00 6.60
C PRO A 284 3.40 -21.23 5.72
N ASP A 285 2.43 -21.58 4.88
CA ASP A 285 2.61 -22.57 3.82
C ASP A 285 3.12 -21.88 2.55
N LEU A 286 4.32 -22.25 2.12
CA LEU A 286 4.98 -21.71 0.92
C LEU A 286 5.09 -22.74 -0.20
N SER A 287 4.39 -23.88 -0.09
CA SER A 287 4.48 -24.99 -1.06
C SER A 287 4.15 -24.59 -2.50
N ASN A 288 3.35 -23.54 -2.69
CA ASN A 288 2.97 -23.00 -4.00
C ASN A 288 3.65 -21.66 -4.35
N THR A 289 4.52 -21.14 -3.48
CA THR A 289 5.19 -19.86 -3.69
C THR A 289 6.41 -20.02 -4.59
N TYR A 290 6.49 -19.22 -5.66
CA TYR A 290 7.69 -19.10 -6.48
C TYR A 290 8.56 -17.97 -5.98
N ILE A 291 9.70 -18.31 -5.36
CA ILE A 291 10.67 -17.34 -4.86
C ILE A 291 11.66 -17.04 -5.98
N ALA A 292 11.71 -15.78 -6.38
CA ALA A 292 12.58 -15.27 -7.44
C ALA A 292 13.48 -14.14 -6.93
N THR A 293 14.70 -14.08 -7.44
CA THR A 293 15.60 -12.92 -7.27
C THR A 293 15.67 -12.06 -8.52
N THR A 294 15.14 -12.52 -9.65
CA THR A 294 15.28 -11.80 -10.92
C THR A 294 13.95 -11.69 -11.62
N PHE A 295 13.55 -10.45 -11.91
CA PHE A 295 12.48 -10.13 -12.84
C PHE A 295 13.09 -9.58 -14.12
N HIS A 296 12.72 -10.14 -15.28
CA HIS A 296 13.30 -9.75 -16.57
C HIS A 296 12.20 -9.29 -17.52
N ASP A 297 12.22 -8.01 -17.86
CA ASP A 297 11.30 -7.40 -18.83
C ASP A 297 11.65 -7.79 -20.26
N THR A 298 10.61 -8.13 -21.03
CA THR A 298 10.72 -8.37 -22.47
C THR A 298 10.13 -7.19 -23.24
N TYR A 299 10.98 -6.32 -23.77
CA TYR A 299 10.56 -5.10 -24.43
C TYR A 299 10.34 -5.30 -25.94
N THR A 300 9.19 -4.83 -26.45
CA THR A 300 8.95 -4.77 -27.90
C THR A 300 9.75 -3.66 -28.55
N LYS A 301 10.20 -3.86 -29.80
CA LYS A 301 10.80 -2.79 -30.63
C LYS A 301 9.75 -2.01 -31.42
N TYR A 302 8.53 -2.53 -31.49
CA TYR A 302 7.46 -1.99 -32.32
C TYR A 302 6.24 -1.57 -31.51
N GLY A 303 5.55 -0.56 -32.01
CA GLY A 303 4.19 -0.24 -31.58
C GLY A 303 3.19 -1.15 -32.30
N GLY A 304 2.13 -1.55 -31.62
CA GLY A 304 1.14 -2.46 -32.17
C GLY A 304 0.21 -3.05 -31.12
N PHE A 305 -0.27 -4.26 -31.40
CA PHE A 305 -1.16 -5.01 -30.52
C PHE A 305 -0.48 -6.27 -29.99
N VAL A 306 -0.37 -6.39 -28.68
CA VAL A 306 0.19 -7.56 -27.99
C VAL A 306 -0.84 -8.68 -27.95
N GLU A 307 -0.49 -9.80 -28.58
CA GLU A 307 -1.16 -11.09 -28.43
C GLU A 307 -0.33 -11.93 -27.45
N ARG A 308 -0.88 -12.18 -26.26
CA ARG A 308 -0.23 -13.04 -25.24
C ARG A 308 -0.35 -14.51 -25.63
N LEU A 309 0.75 -15.25 -25.55
CA LEU A 309 0.80 -16.70 -25.80
C LEU A 309 0.91 -17.51 -24.50
N VAL A 310 1.27 -16.86 -23.40
CA VAL A 310 1.49 -17.45 -22.08
C VAL A 310 0.75 -16.62 -21.04
N GLN A 311 0.06 -17.27 -20.12
CA GLN A 311 -0.65 -16.60 -19.02
C GLN A 311 0.26 -16.37 -17.81
N VAL A 312 -0.14 -15.47 -16.92
CA VAL A 312 0.52 -15.27 -15.62
C VAL A 312 0.56 -16.59 -14.84
N ASP A 313 1.64 -16.80 -14.10
CA ASP A 313 2.02 -17.99 -13.32
C ASP A 313 2.37 -19.25 -14.13
N GLU A 314 2.19 -19.24 -15.45
CA GLU A 314 2.60 -20.37 -16.28
C GLU A 314 4.14 -20.50 -16.32
N PRO A 315 4.66 -21.74 -16.22
CA PRO A 315 6.08 -21.99 -16.41
C PRO A 315 6.47 -21.75 -17.88
N VAL A 316 7.67 -21.20 -18.09
CA VAL A 316 8.23 -20.96 -19.42
C VAL A 316 9.64 -21.52 -19.52
N THR A 317 10.03 -21.97 -20.72
CA THR A 317 11.41 -22.35 -21.03
C THR A 317 12.12 -21.27 -21.83
N LYS A 318 13.43 -21.13 -21.68
CA LYS A 318 14.26 -20.22 -22.46
C LYS A 318 14.04 -20.41 -23.96
N GLY A 319 13.75 -19.32 -24.67
CA GLY A 319 13.45 -19.32 -26.10
C GLY A 319 12.01 -19.65 -26.46
N GLN A 320 11.15 -20.01 -25.51
CA GLN A 320 9.71 -20.20 -25.75
C GLN A 320 9.06 -18.86 -26.15
N PRO A 321 8.28 -18.81 -27.25
CA PRO A 321 7.45 -17.66 -27.56
C PRO A 321 6.46 -17.34 -26.45
N ILE A 322 6.45 -16.09 -25.98
CA ILE A 322 5.56 -15.62 -24.91
C ILE A 322 4.52 -14.60 -25.40
N ALA A 323 4.82 -13.88 -26.48
CA ALA A 323 3.92 -12.89 -27.06
C ALA A 323 4.25 -12.64 -28.54
N HIS A 324 3.22 -12.27 -29.30
CA HIS A 324 3.38 -11.63 -30.60
C HIS A 324 3.01 -10.15 -30.50
N VAL A 325 3.69 -9.31 -31.28
CA VAL A 325 3.23 -7.95 -31.58
C VAL A 325 2.69 -7.94 -32.99
N ARG A 326 1.46 -7.44 -33.16
CA ARG A 326 0.77 -7.36 -34.44
C ARG A 326 0.57 -5.92 -34.90
N ASN A 327 0.66 -5.68 -36.20
CA ASN A 327 0.29 -4.39 -36.79
C ASN A 327 -1.25 -4.25 -36.92
N VAL A 328 -1.71 -3.11 -37.46
CA VAL A 328 -3.15 -2.83 -37.67
C VAL A 328 -3.84 -3.75 -38.69
N PHE A 329 -3.08 -4.47 -39.52
CA PHE A 329 -3.60 -5.45 -40.47
C PHE A 329 -3.63 -6.87 -39.91
N GLY A 330 -3.07 -7.07 -38.71
CA GLY A 330 -3.00 -8.36 -38.03
C GLY A 330 -1.71 -9.16 -38.31
N ASP A 331 -0.77 -8.64 -39.10
CA ASP A 331 0.50 -9.33 -39.34
C ASP A 331 1.36 -9.35 -38.07
N ILE A 332 2.00 -10.48 -37.79
CA ILE A 332 3.01 -10.58 -36.72
C ILE A 332 4.26 -9.83 -37.18
N ILE A 333 4.59 -8.76 -36.46
CA ILE A 333 5.79 -7.93 -36.73
C ILE A 333 6.92 -8.21 -35.75
N GLU A 334 6.63 -8.82 -34.61
CA GLU A 334 7.64 -9.29 -33.65
C GLU A 334 7.12 -10.51 -32.87
N THR A 335 8.02 -11.45 -32.56
CA THR A 335 7.78 -12.54 -31.62
C THR A 335 8.77 -12.39 -30.48
N LEU A 336 8.26 -12.19 -29.26
CA LEU A 336 9.07 -12.12 -28.06
C LEU A 336 9.11 -13.49 -27.39
N VAL A 337 10.29 -13.83 -26.88
CA VAL A 337 10.59 -15.14 -26.29
C VAL A 337 11.09 -14.99 -24.86
N SER A 338 10.89 -16.03 -24.05
CA SER A 338 11.41 -16.04 -22.67
C SER A 338 12.95 -16.01 -22.67
N PRO A 339 13.60 -15.13 -21.89
CA PRO A 339 15.05 -15.05 -21.80
C PRO A 339 15.67 -16.18 -20.95
N ALA A 340 14.86 -16.85 -20.13
CA ALA A 340 15.29 -17.87 -19.17
C ALA A 340 14.20 -18.94 -18.97
N ASP A 341 14.58 -20.05 -18.35
CA ASP A 341 13.60 -20.94 -17.73
C ASP A 341 13.06 -20.24 -16.47
N GLY A 342 11.75 -20.18 -16.30
CA GLY A 342 11.15 -19.40 -15.23
C GLY A 342 9.63 -19.45 -15.22
N ARG A 343 9.02 -18.39 -14.70
CA ARG A 343 7.57 -18.20 -14.62
C ARG A 343 7.17 -16.87 -15.24
N MET A 344 6.07 -16.84 -15.99
CA MET A 344 5.46 -15.58 -16.42
C MET A 344 4.93 -14.86 -15.18
N PHE A 345 5.58 -13.77 -14.79
CA PHE A 345 5.24 -13.04 -13.58
C PHE A 345 4.17 -11.97 -13.83
N GLN A 346 4.36 -11.17 -14.87
CA GLN A 346 3.45 -10.09 -15.24
C GLN A 346 3.31 -10.00 -16.75
N SER A 347 2.11 -9.68 -17.23
CA SER A 347 1.87 -9.42 -18.65
C SER A 347 0.93 -8.23 -18.86
N PRO A 348 1.01 -7.52 -20.00
CA PRO A 348 0.04 -6.50 -20.33
C PRO A 348 -1.31 -7.15 -20.67
N ARG A 349 -2.36 -6.66 -20.03
CA ARG A 349 -3.75 -7.01 -20.37
C ARG A 349 -4.28 -6.11 -21.47
N ASP A 350 -3.91 -4.84 -21.46
CA ASP A 350 -4.29 -3.91 -22.53
C ASP A 350 -3.46 -4.26 -23.78
N PRO A 351 -4.11 -4.50 -24.94
CA PRO A 351 -3.39 -5.00 -26.11
C PRO A 351 -2.52 -3.92 -26.75
N SER A 352 -2.83 -2.65 -26.60
CA SER A 352 -2.06 -1.57 -27.24
C SER A 352 -0.70 -1.39 -26.58
N THR A 353 0.36 -1.35 -27.40
CA THR A 353 1.73 -1.13 -26.93
C THR A 353 2.48 -0.15 -27.82
N GLU A 354 3.46 0.53 -27.24
CA GLU A 354 4.45 1.36 -27.93
C GLU A 354 5.82 0.67 -27.94
N PRO A 355 6.75 1.06 -28.83
CA PRO A 355 8.13 0.63 -28.76
C PRO A 355 8.73 0.88 -27.37
N GLY A 356 9.48 -0.09 -26.86
CA GLY A 356 10.14 0.00 -25.55
C GLY A 356 9.26 -0.34 -24.35
N ARG A 357 7.98 -0.70 -24.55
CA ARG A 357 7.12 -1.22 -23.47
C ARG A 357 7.33 -2.72 -23.27
N SER A 358 7.28 -3.17 -22.02
CA SER A 358 7.36 -4.59 -21.67
C SER A 358 6.08 -5.31 -22.09
N VAL A 359 6.20 -6.45 -22.78
CA VAL A 359 5.08 -7.30 -23.20
C VAL A 359 4.94 -8.57 -22.35
N GLY A 360 5.79 -8.70 -21.34
CA GLY A 360 5.86 -9.83 -20.43
C GLY A 360 7.09 -9.70 -19.56
N GLN A 361 6.97 -10.06 -18.29
CA GLN A 361 8.07 -10.07 -17.35
C GLN A 361 8.22 -11.48 -16.80
N ILE A 362 9.43 -12.04 -16.89
CA ILE A 362 9.73 -13.41 -16.48
C ILE A 362 10.46 -13.38 -15.14
N ALA A 363 9.94 -14.12 -14.17
CA ALA A 363 10.58 -14.35 -12.87
C ALA A 363 11.42 -15.62 -12.90
N TYR A 364 12.66 -15.53 -12.39
CA TYR A 364 13.58 -16.65 -12.23
C TYR A 364 14.69 -16.30 -11.22
N ASN A 365 15.59 -17.24 -10.96
CA ASN A 365 16.79 -17.01 -10.16
C ASN A 365 18.00 -16.93 -11.10
N SER A 366 18.54 -15.72 -11.28
CA SER A 366 19.76 -15.53 -12.07
C SER A 366 20.95 -16.19 -11.40
N THR A 367 21.89 -16.66 -12.22
CA THR A 367 23.23 -17.11 -11.75
C THR A 367 24.23 -15.97 -11.65
N ASP A 368 23.84 -14.75 -12.04
CA ASP A 368 24.65 -13.55 -11.93
C ASP A 368 24.80 -13.14 -10.45
N PRO A 369 26.03 -13.04 -9.92
CA PRO A 369 26.26 -12.57 -8.57
C PRO A 369 25.70 -11.17 -8.28
N GLU A 370 25.58 -10.29 -9.27
CA GLU A 370 24.99 -8.95 -9.09
C GLU A 370 23.48 -9.01 -8.83
N CYS A 371 22.84 -10.14 -9.14
CA CYS A 371 21.41 -10.39 -8.92
C CYS A 371 21.14 -11.23 -7.66
N ALA A 372 22.14 -11.49 -6.82
CA ALA A 372 21.98 -12.32 -5.62
C ALA A 372 20.96 -11.73 -4.63
N ASP A 373 20.92 -10.41 -4.51
CA ASP A 373 20.04 -9.67 -3.59
C ASP A 373 18.77 -9.13 -4.26
N GLY A 374 18.48 -9.56 -5.50
CA GLY A 374 17.38 -9.03 -6.28
C GLY A 374 17.84 -8.13 -7.42
N CYS A 375 17.31 -8.33 -8.63
CA CYS A 375 17.53 -7.41 -9.74
C CYS A 375 16.35 -7.36 -10.71
N ILE A 376 16.17 -6.22 -11.38
CA ILE A 376 15.30 -6.08 -12.54
C ILE A 376 16.18 -5.98 -13.77
N LEU A 377 16.19 -7.03 -14.58
CA LEU A 377 16.93 -7.03 -15.84
C LEU A 377 16.06 -6.48 -16.96
N ARG A 378 16.62 -5.53 -17.67
CA ARG A 378 16.00 -4.97 -18.86
C ARG A 378 16.53 -5.72 -20.07
N GLY A 379 15.66 -6.43 -20.79
CA GLY A 379 16.05 -7.12 -22.01
C GLY A 379 16.75 -6.15 -22.95
N THR A 380 18.00 -6.43 -23.31
CA THR A 380 18.63 -5.69 -24.39
C THR A 380 17.87 -6.04 -25.65
N ALA A 381 17.42 -5.02 -26.39
CA ALA A 381 16.97 -5.19 -27.76
C ALA A 381 18.14 -5.82 -28.51
N THR A 382 18.17 -7.16 -28.63
CA THR A 382 19.25 -7.84 -29.35
C THR A 382 19.22 -7.29 -30.76
N SER A 383 20.23 -6.50 -31.09
CA SER A 383 20.53 -6.07 -32.43
C SER A 383 20.82 -7.32 -33.26
N ARG A 384 19.94 -7.58 -34.22
CA ARG A 384 20.29 -8.28 -35.44
C ARG A 384 19.67 -7.49 -36.58
#